data_AF-A0A259CSA9-F1
#
_entry.id   AF-A0A259CSA9-F1
#
_cell.length_a   1.000
_cell.length_b   1.000
_cell.length_c   1.000
_cell.angle_alpha   90.00
_cell.angle_beta   90.00
_cell.angle_gamma   90.00
#
_symmetry.space_group_name_H-M   'P 1'
#
loop_
_entity.id
_entity.type
_entity.pdbx_description
1 polymer ?
#
loop_
_entity_poly.entity_id
_entity_poly.type
_entity_poly.pdbx_seq_one_letter_code
_entity_poly.pdbx_strand_id
1 'polypeptide(L)'
;MTAQADATISRDFGIPSAAELTASVLADMVGAGDAKAARLVVVGHLSAAKARAVAGLERDFLASPRAARHLVEAQSRLTDALVETAFAAATKLHPTPNPTEAERIAVLGVGGYGRAEMAPHSDVDLLFLTPWKITPWAESVIETMLYILWDLKLKVGHSSRTVKDCLRLGREDITIRTALL
;
A
#
# COMPACT_ATOMS: atom_id res chain seq x y z
N MET A 1 -34.33 -29.47 -5.06
CA MET A 1 -33.29 -30.41 -4.61
C MET A 1 -32.05 -30.10 -5.44
N THR A 2 -31.07 -29.34 -5.00
CA THR A 2 -30.57 -29.02 -3.65
C THR A 2 -30.13 -27.55 -3.64
N ALA A 3 -30.63 -26.79 -2.66
CA ALA A 3 -30.09 -25.48 -2.34
C ALA A 3 -28.66 -25.69 -1.84
N GLN A 4 -27.67 -25.22 -2.60
CA GLN A 4 -26.28 -25.24 -2.18
C GLN A 4 -26.11 -24.07 -1.21
N ALA A 5 -25.82 -24.42 0.04
CA ALA A 5 -25.76 -23.52 1.17
C ALA A 5 -24.89 -22.29 0.87
N ASP A 6 -25.47 -21.11 1.10
CA ASP A 6 -24.80 -19.84 1.24
C ASP A 6 -23.98 -19.93 2.55
N ALA A 7 -22.87 -20.66 2.50
CA ALA A 7 -21.87 -20.60 3.54
C ALA A 7 -21.40 -19.15 3.56
N THR A 8 -21.72 -18.44 4.65
CA THR A 8 -21.20 -17.11 4.92
C THR A 8 -19.68 -17.20 4.97
N ILE A 9 -19.02 -17.11 3.80
CA ILE A 9 -17.58 -17.06 3.68
C ILE A 9 -17.16 -15.84 4.49
N SER A 10 -16.40 -16.05 5.55
CA SER A 10 -15.84 -14.96 6.33
C SER A 10 -14.94 -14.14 5.41
N ARG A 11 -15.44 -12.99 4.93
CA ARG A 11 -14.78 -12.09 3.96
C ARG A 11 -13.66 -11.26 4.56
N ASP A 12 -13.32 -11.52 5.81
CA ASP A 12 -12.33 -10.77 6.57
C ASP A 12 -10.90 -11.18 6.19
N PHE A 13 -10.69 -12.45 5.79
CA PHE A 13 -9.39 -13.04 5.42
C PHE A 13 -8.24 -12.82 6.44
N GLY A 14 -8.53 -12.26 7.62
CA GLY A 14 -7.52 -11.77 8.56
C GLY A 14 -6.79 -10.52 8.09
N ILE A 15 -7.39 -9.75 7.18
CA ILE A 15 -6.88 -8.46 6.72
C ILE A 15 -7.21 -7.41 7.78
N PRO A 16 -6.21 -6.81 8.45
CA PRO A 16 -6.48 -5.76 9.41
C PRO A 16 -6.97 -4.50 8.70
N SER A 17 -7.76 -3.67 9.38
CA SER A 17 -7.99 -2.32 8.86
C SER A 17 -6.69 -1.53 8.85
N ALA A 18 -6.52 -0.65 7.86
CA ALA A 18 -5.34 0.21 7.76
C ALA A 18 -5.17 1.07 9.02
N ALA A 19 -6.28 1.57 9.58
CA ALA A 19 -6.29 2.37 10.80
C ALA A 19 -5.79 1.60 12.02
N GLU A 20 -6.27 0.37 12.25
CA GLU A 20 -5.82 -0.46 13.38
C GLU A 20 -4.36 -0.86 13.24
N LEU A 21 -3.95 -1.27 12.04
CA LEU A 21 -2.56 -1.65 11.76
C LEU A 21 -1.63 -0.45 11.95
N THR A 22 -2.01 0.72 11.43
CA THR A 22 -1.26 1.97 11.60
C THR A 22 -1.16 2.36 13.06
N ALA A 23 -2.26 2.32 13.82
CA ALA A 23 -2.24 2.67 15.23
C ALA A 23 -1.28 1.76 16.03
N SER A 24 -1.32 0.45 15.79
CA SER A 24 -0.42 -0.51 16.44
C SER A 24 1.05 -0.26 16.07
N VAL A 25 1.34 -0.08 14.79
CA VAL A 25 2.71 0.20 14.31
C VAL A 25 3.25 1.48 14.91
N LEU A 26 2.49 2.57 14.85
CA LEU A 26 2.95 3.87 15.34
C LEU A 26 3.15 3.87 16.86
N ALA A 27 2.34 3.13 17.62
CA ALA A 27 2.53 3.00 19.06
C ALA A 27 3.86 2.31 19.41
N ASP A 28 4.15 1.17 18.78
CA ASP A 28 5.36 0.40 19.06
C ASP A 28 6.62 1.06 18.48
N MET A 29 6.47 1.88 17.43
CA MET A 29 7.56 2.64 16.84
C MET A 29 8.10 3.74 17.76
N VAL A 30 7.27 4.31 18.66
CA VAL A 30 7.71 5.37 19.60
C VAL A 30 8.81 4.86 20.56
N GLY A 31 8.82 3.56 20.86
CA GLY A 31 9.84 2.94 21.71
C GLY A 31 11.16 2.64 21.00
N ALA A 32 11.25 2.88 19.69
CA ALA A 32 12.47 2.58 18.93
C ALA A 32 13.55 3.64 19.16
N GLY A 33 14.78 3.20 19.47
CA GLY A 33 15.90 4.09 19.78
C GLY A 33 16.48 4.84 18.58
N ASP A 34 16.26 4.36 17.36
CA ASP A 34 16.70 5.02 16.12
C ASP A 34 15.78 4.67 14.93
N ALA A 35 16.00 5.33 13.78
CA ALA A 35 15.21 5.14 12.57
C ALA A 35 15.31 3.72 11.98
N LYS A 36 16.43 3.02 12.20
CA LYS A 36 16.62 1.64 11.71
C LYS A 36 15.79 0.67 12.56
N ALA A 37 15.84 0.81 13.88
CA ALA A 37 15.03 0.04 14.81
C ALA A 37 13.54 0.30 14.58
N ALA A 38 13.15 1.55 14.36
CA ALA A 38 11.79 1.93 14.03
C ALA A 38 11.31 1.23 12.74
N ARG A 39 12.13 1.24 11.69
CA ARG A 39 11.82 0.53 10.44
C ARG A 39 11.65 -0.97 10.66
N LEU A 40 12.49 -1.60 11.49
CA LEU A 40 12.35 -3.03 11.81
C LEU A 40 11.03 -3.35 12.52
N VAL A 41 10.58 -2.48 13.44
CA VAL A 41 9.26 -2.61 14.08
C VAL A 41 8.16 -2.55 13.02
N VAL A 42 8.18 -1.53 12.16
CA VAL A 42 7.20 -1.38 11.07
C VAL A 42 7.15 -2.64 10.20
N VAL A 43 8.31 -3.07 9.69
CA VAL A 43 8.41 -4.25 8.81
C VAL A 43 7.92 -5.51 9.53
N GLY A 44 8.19 -5.67 10.82
CA GLY A 44 7.72 -6.80 11.62
C GLY A 44 6.19 -6.90 11.68
N HIS A 45 5.52 -5.79 12.00
CA HIS A 45 4.05 -5.73 12.05
C HIS A 45 3.43 -5.99 10.67
N LEU A 46 3.93 -5.31 9.65
CA LEU A 46 3.43 -5.43 8.29
C LEU A 46 3.65 -6.84 7.73
N SER A 47 4.79 -7.46 8.01
CA SER A 47 5.07 -8.85 7.62
C SER A 47 4.11 -9.83 8.30
N ALA A 48 3.84 -9.65 9.59
CA ALA A 48 2.92 -10.50 10.32
C ALA A 48 1.47 -10.34 9.82
N ALA A 49 1.03 -9.10 9.55
CA ALA A 49 -0.27 -8.82 8.96
C ALA A 49 -0.41 -9.46 7.57
N LYS A 50 0.58 -9.26 6.69
CA LYS A 50 0.63 -9.86 5.35
C LYS A 50 0.58 -11.38 5.42
N ALA A 51 1.36 -12.02 6.29
CA ALA A 51 1.38 -13.48 6.41
C ALA A 51 0.02 -14.04 6.86
N ARG A 52 -0.64 -13.39 7.84
CA ARG A 52 -1.99 -13.80 8.28
C ARG A 52 -3.02 -13.68 7.17
N ALA A 53 -3.02 -12.56 6.47
CA ALA A 53 -3.95 -12.28 5.38
C ALA A 53 -3.76 -13.25 4.20
N VAL A 54 -2.51 -13.46 3.76
CA VAL A 54 -2.18 -14.41 2.69
C VAL A 54 -2.62 -15.83 3.05
N ALA A 55 -2.38 -16.28 4.28
CA ALA A 55 -2.87 -17.60 4.71
C ALA A 55 -4.41 -17.69 4.69
N GLY A 56 -5.12 -16.59 4.96
CA GLY A 56 -6.58 -16.51 4.82
C GLY A 56 -7.03 -16.62 3.36
N LEU A 57 -6.40 -15.86 2.48
CA LEU A 57 -6.67 -15.87 1.04
C LEU A 57 -6.38 -17.24 0.41
N GLU A 58 -5.26 -17.88 0.77
CA GLU A 58 -4.90 -19.21 0.27
C GLU A 58 -5.92 -20.28 0.69
N ARG A 59 -6.35 -20.27 1.95
CA ARG A 59 -7.38 -21.21 2.44
C ARG A 59 -8.67 -21.07 1.66
N ASP A 60 -9.11 -19.84 1.41
CA ASP A 60 -10.35 -19.58 0.70
C ASP A 60 -10.24 -19.91 -0.80
N PHE A 61 -9.10 -19.59 -1.43
CA PHE A 61 -8.83 -19.98 -2.81
C PHE A 61 -8.89 -21.49 -3.00
N LEU A 62 -8.30 -22.28 -2.09
CA LEU A 62 -8.35 -23.74 -2.16
C LEU A 62 -9.77 -24.28 -1.96
N ALA A 63 -10.59 -23.63 -1.12
CA ALA A 63 -11.98 -24.01 -0.89
C ALA A 63 -12.90 -23.66 -2.06
N SER A 64 -12.68 -22.50 -2.71
CA SER A 64 -13.54 -21.93 -3.75
C SER A 64 -12.74 -21.34 -4.92
N PRO A 65 -12.00 -22.16 -5.69
CA PRO A 65 -11.02 -21.67 -6.67
C PRO A 65 -11.62 -20.87 -7.85
N ARG A 66 -12.94 -20.98 -8.07
CA ARG A 66 -13.66 -20.24 -9.12
C ARG A 66 -14.23 -18.90 -8.65
N ALA A 67 -14.20 -18.62 -7.36
CA ALA A 67 -14.70 -17.38 -6.79
C ALA A 67 -13.55 -16.34 -6.68
N ALA A 68 -12.95 -15.99 -7.82
CA ALA A 68 -11.72 -15.19 -7.82
C ALA A 68 -11.93 -13.70 -7.49
N ARG A 69 -13.12 -13.13 -7.76
CA ARG A 69 -13.36 -11.69 -7.67
C ARG A 69 -13.12 -11.14 -6.26
N HIS A 70 -13.65 -11.81 -5.24
CA HIS A 70 -13.49 -11.33 -3.87
C HIS A 70 -12.06 -11.51 -3.35
N LEU A 71 -11.30 -12.49 -3.86
CA LEU A 71 -9.88 -12.68 -3.52
C LEU A 71 -9.03 -11.56 -4.10
N VAL A 72 -9.35 -11.14 -5.33
CA VAL A 72 -8.70 -10.03 -6.01
C VAL A 72 -8.94 -8.70 -5.27
N GLU A 73 -10.20 -8.43 -4.91
CA GLU A 73 -10.54 -7.25 -4.09
C GLU A 73 -9.85 -7.30 -2.72
N ALA A 74 -9.83 -8.47 -2.07
CA ALA A 74 -9.19 -8.65 -0.77
C ALA A 74 -7.67 -8.49 -0.85
N GLN A 75 -7.03 -8.93 -1.93
CA GLN A 75 -5.61 -8.71 -2.19
C GLN A 75 -5.31 -7.22 -2.33
N SER A 76 -6.16 -6.44 -3.01
CA SER A 76 -6.03 -4.99 -3.09
C SER A 76 -6.20 -4.31 -1.74
N ARG A 77 -7.22 -4.70 -0.94
CA ARG A 77 -7.41 -4.18 0.42
C ARG A 77 -6.24 -4.47 1.35
N LEU A 78 -5.64 -5.65 1.24
CA LEU A 78 -4.41 -5.96 1.97
C LEU A 78 -3.29 -5.00 1.56
N THR A 79 -3.08 -4.81 0.26
CA THR A 79 -2.07 -3.86 -0.24
C THR A 79 -2.35 -2.44 0.26
N ASP A 80 -3.60 -1.97 0.27
CA ASP A 80 -3.99 -0.66 0.82
C ASP A 80 -3.53 -0.52 2.28
N ALA A 81 -3.87 -1.49 3.13
CA ALA A 81 -3.48 -1.45 4.53
C ALA A 81 -1.95 -1.39 4.72
N LEU A 82 -1.19 -2.13 3.90
CA LEU A 82 0.28 -2.11 3.94
C LEU A 82 0.84 -0.77 3.44
N VAL A 83 0.33 -0.23 2.34
CA VAL A 83 0.77 1.03 1.72
C VAL A 83 0.45 2.23 2.61
N GLU A 84 -0.78 2.32 3.13
CA GLU A 84 -1.20 3.38 4.04
C GLU A 84 -0.39 3.38 5.33
N THR A 85 -0.18 2.20 5.92
CA THR A 85 0.62 2.09 7.15
C THR A 85 2.09 2.43 6.90
N ALA A 86 2.67 1.98 5.78
CA ALA A 86 4.04 2.32 5.41
C ALA A 86 4.20 3.83 5.18
N PHE A 87 3.22 4.47 4.54
CA PHE A 87 3.21 5.92 4.33
C PHE A 87 3.11 6.69 5.64
N ALA A 88 2.21 6.28 6.55
CA ALA A 88 2.07 6.89 7.86
C ALA A 88 3.35 6.77 8.71
N ALA A 89 3.95 5.58 8.73
CA ALA A 89 5.21 5.33 9.43
C ALA A 89 6.36 6.17 8.85
N ALA A 90 6.52 6.19 7.52
CA ALA A 90 7.54 6.98 6.85
C ALA A 90 7.38 8.49 7.14
N THR A 91 6.15 9.01 7.07
CA THR A 91 5.85 10.41 7.39
C THR A 91 6.21 10.73 8.85
N LYS A 92 5.95 9.81 9.77
CA LYS A 92 6.26 9.99 11.19
C LYS A 92 7.77 9.95 11.49
N LEU A 93 8.54 9.20 10.69
CA LEU A 93 10.01 9.16 10.76
C LEU A 93 10.68 10.43 10.23
N HIS A 94 9.98 11.20 9.39
CA HIS A 94 10.46 12.45 8.80
C HIS A 94 9.57 13.62 9.24
N PRO A 95 9.62 14.05 10.51
CA PRO A 95 8.76 15.11 11.00
C PRO A 95 9.06 16.45 10.32
N THR A 96 8.01 17.16 9.94
CA THR A 96 8.08 18.53 9.39
C THR A 96 7.37 19.48 10.35
N PRO A 97 8.08 20.21 11.23
CA PRO A 97 7.44 21.02 12.27
C PRO A 97 6.59 22.17 11.71
N ASN A 98 7.00 22.74 10.58
CA ASN A 98 6.34 23.85 9.91
C ASN A 98 6.09 23.49 8.44
N PRO A 99 5.12 22.59 8.15
CA PRO A 99 4.86 22.17 6.78
C PRO A 99 4.21 23.31 5.99
N THR A 100 4.69 23.53 4.78
CA THR A 100 4.05 24.41 3.80
C THR A 100 3.26 23.58 2.80
N GLU A 101 2.63 24.23 1.82
CA GLU A 101 1.98 23.48 0.72
C GLU A 101 2.97 22.63 -0.09
N ALA A 102 4.27 22.96 -0.06
CA ALA A 102 5.29 22.19 -0.76
C ALA A 102 5.57 20.82 -0.12
N GLU A 103 5.28 20.65 1.18
CA GLU A 103 5.45 19.39 1.91
C GLU A 103 4.15 18.56 1.95
N ARG A 104 3.31 18.71 0.92
CA ARG A 104 2.18 17.79 0.67
C ARG A 104 2.61 16.71 -0.32
N ILE A 105 2.28 15.47 0.01
CA ILE A 105 2.47 14.31 -0.84
C ILE A 105 1.21 13.45 -0.80
N ALA A 106 0.80 12.95 -1.96
CA ALA A 106 -0.23 11.92 -2.07
C ALA A 106 0.38 10.65 -2.67
N VAL A 107 -0.07 9.49 -2.19
CA VAL A 107 0.31 8.19 -2.75
C VAL A 107 -0.91 7.60 -3.43
N LEU A 108 -0.77 7.22 -4.69
CA LEU A 108 -1.85 6.64 -5.49
C LEU A 108 -1.45 5.25 -5.96
N GLY A 109 -2.33 4.27 -5.79
CA GLY A 109 -2.25 3.02 -6.52
C GLY A 109 -2.59 3.26 -7.99
N VAL A 110 -1.80 2.73 -8.91
CA VAL A 110 -2.05 2.83 -10.36
C VAL A 110 -2.18 1.44 -10.98
N GLY A 111 -2.65 1.36 -12.23
CA GLY A 111 -2.78 0.09 -12.93
C GLY A 111 -3.76 -0.87 -12.26
N GLY A 112 -3.40 -2.16 -12.18
CA GLY A 112 -4.25 -3.19 -11.56
C GLY A 112 -4.45 -2.98 -10.07
N TYR A 113 -3.50 -2.35 -9.39
CA TYR A 113 -3.66 -1.97 -7.98
C TYR A 113 -4.72 -0.86 -7.83
N GLY A 114 -4.61 0.22 -8.60
CA GLY A 114 -5.56 1.33 -8.58
C GLY A 114 -7.01 0.93 -8.91
N ARG A 115 -7.21 -0.10 -9.74
CA ARG A 115 -8.55 -0.63 -10.09
C ARG A 115 -9.09 -1.69 -9.13
N ALA A 116 -8.37 -2.00 -8.05
CA ALA A 116 -8.69 -3.10 -7.14
C ALA A 116 -8.75 -4.49 -7.83
N GLU A 117 -7.88 -4.70 -8.81
CA GLU A 117 -7.82 -5.90 -9.67
C GLU A 117 -6.52 -6.70 -9.46
N MET A 118 -5.96 -6.70 -8.25
CA MET A 118 -4.68 -7.39 -7.97
C MET A 118 -4.82 -8.92 -7.95
N ALA A 119 -4.04 -9.60 -8.79
CA ALA A 119 -3.86 -11.04 -8.70
C ALA A 119 -2.83 -11.38 -7.60
N PRO A 120 -2.79 -12.64 -7.13
CA PRO A 120 -1.70 -13.10 -6.28
C PRO A 120 -0.34 -12.82 -6.94
N HIS A 121 0.59 -12.27 -6.17
CA HIS A 121 1.93 -11.86 -6.62
C HIS A 121 1.99 -10.74 -7.66
N SER A 122 0.89 -10.01 -7.91
CA SER A 122 0.92 -8.78 -8.71
C SER A 122 1.92 -7.77 -8.13
N ASP A 123 2.54 -7.00 -9.03
CA ASP A 123 3.36 -5.86 -8.65
C ASP A 123 2.47 -4.77 -8.01
N VAL A 124 3.05 -4.00 -7.08
CA VAL A 124 2.42 -2.85 -6.44
C VAL A 124 2.93 -1.59 -7.15
N ASP A 125 2.10 -1.01 -8.02
CA ASP A 125 2.46 0.19 -8.75
C ASP A 125 1.96 1.44 -8.03
N LEU A 126 2.90 2.33 -7.68
CA LEU A 126 2.63 3.55 -6.90
C LEU A 126 3.00 4.82 -7.68
N LEU A 127 2.14 5.83 -7.59
CA LEU A 127 2.45 7.20 -7.98
C LEU A 127 2.54 8.08 -6.74
N PHE A 128 3.72 8.65 -6.51
CA PHE A 128 3.95 9.69 -5.51
C PHE A 128 3.72 11.06 -6.15
N LEU A 129 2.65 11.73 -5.75
CA LEU A 129 2.22 12.98 -6.34
C LEU A 129 2.52 14.15 -5.40
N THR A 130 3.19 15.17 -5.93
CA THR A 130 3.48 16.43 -5.22
C THR A 130 2.83 17.60 -5.97
N PRO A 131 2.50 18.71 -5.29
CA PRO A 131 1.76 19.81 -5.92
C PRO A 131 2.61 20.62 -6.92
N TRP A 132 3.89 20.88 -6.61
CA TRP A 132 4.72 21.82 -7.39
C TRP A 132 6.10 21.28 -7.76
N LYS A 133 6.84 20.77 -6.78
CA LYS A 133 8.16 20.16 -6.94
C LYS A 133 8.31 19.07 -5.90
N ILE A 134 9.14 18.08 -6.18
CA ILE A 134 9.53 17.08 -5.19
C ILE A 134 10.54 17.76 -4.25
N THR A 135 10.20 17.85 -2.96
CA THR A 135 11.06 18.44 -1.94
C THR A 135 12.00 17.38 -1.35
N PRO A 136 13.15 17.77 -0.75
CA PRO A 136 14.03 16.81 -0.07
C PRO A 136 13.33 16.02 1.04
N TRP A 137 12.35 16.64 1.69
CA TRP A 137 11.48 15.95 2.65
C TRP A 137 10.63 14.87 1.98
N ALA A 138 9.98 15.19 0.86
CA ALA A 138 9.19 14.21 0.12
C ALA A 138 10.06 13.06 -0.39
N GLU A 139 11.28 13.34 -0.88
CA GLU A 139 12.25 12.30 -1.27
C GLU A 139 12.55 11.35 -0.10
N SER A 140 12.80 11.89 1.09
CA SER A 140 13.11 11.10 2.29
C SER A 140 11.94 10.21 2.72
N VAL A 141 10.71 10.73 2.66
CA VAL A 141 9.48 9.97 2.95
C VAL A 141 9.28 8.86 1.92
N ILE A 142 9.40 9.18 0.64
CA ILE A 142 9.24 8.21 -0.47
C ILE A 142 10.28 7.09 -0.34
N GLU A 143 11.55 7.43 -0.14
CA GLU A 143 12.64 6.46 0.00
C GLU A 143 12.41 5.52 1.19
N THR A 144 12.03 6.08 2.34
CA THR A 144 11.74 5.28 3.55
C THR A 144 10.56 4.34 3.33
N MET A 145 9.50 4.83 2.69
CA MET A 145 8.34 4.02 2.35
C MET A 145 8.70 2.89 1.38
N LEU A 146 9.49 3.17 0.35
CA LEU A 146 9.95 2.16 -0.61
C LEU A 146 10.78 1.07 0.07
N TYR A 147 11.72 1.45 0.96
CA TYR A 147 12.49 0.47 1.71
C TYR A 147 11.62 -0.42 2.60
N ILE A 148 10.62 0.14 3.27
CA ILE A 148 9.65 -0.68 4.04
C ILE A 148 8.98 -1.69 3.12
N LEU A 149 8.43 -1.27 1.98
CA LEU A 149 7.70 -2.15 1.07
C LEU A 149 8.60 -3.22 0.42
N TRP A 150 9.86 -2.88 0.08
CA TRP A 150 10.84 -3.85 -0.41
C TRP A 150 11.30 -4.84 0.66
N ASP A 151 11.42 -4.40 1.91
CA ASP A 151 11.72 -5.28 3.04
C ASP A 151 10.59 -6.31 3.26
N LEU A 152 9.33 -5.96 2.93
CA LEU A 152 8.19 -6.90 2.85
C LEU A 152 8.23 -7.86 1.65
N LYS A 153 9.28 -7.79 0.82
CA LYS A 153 9.45 -8.56 -0.42
C LYS A 153 8.34 -8.30 -1.44
N LEU A 154 7.76 -7.11 -1.43
CA LEU A 154 6.84 -6.67 -2.48
C LEU A 154 7.65 -6.18 -3.68
N LYS A 155 7.20 -6.51 -4.88
CA LYS A 155 7.69 -5.90 -6.11
C LYS A 155 6.96 -4.58 -6.29
N VAL A 156 7.69 -3.47 -6.19
CA VAL A 156 7.09 -2.14 -6.21
C VAL A 156 7.56 -1.40 -7.46
N GLY A 157 6.64 -1.19 -8.40
CA GLY A 157 6.80 -0.20 -9.45
C GLY A 157 6.45 1.17 -8.89
N HIS A 158 7.24 2.21 -9.19
CA HIS A 158 6.90 3.54 -8.70
C HIS A 158 7.30 4.65 -9.65
N SER A 159 6.63 5.79 -9.51
CA SER A 159 7.08 7.06 -10.07
C SER A 159 6.74 8.21 -9.14
N SER A 160 7.56 9.25 -9.15
CA SER A 160 7.34 10.48 -8.37
C SER A 160 7.19 11.64 -9.32
N ARG A 161 6.06 12.36 -9.24
CA ARG A 161 5.70 13.39 -10.24
C ARG A 161 5.00 14.57 -9.58
N THR A 162 5.02 15.69 -10.29
CA THR A 162 4.16 16.83 -9.97
C THR A 162 2.81 16.69 -10.67
N VAL A 163 1.79 17.38 -10.18
CA VAL A 163 0.49 17.46 -10.89
C VAL A 163 0.68 17.93 -12.34
N LYS A 164 1.54 18.94 -12.54
CA LYS A 164 1.85 19.49 -13.85
C LYS A 164 2.51 18.45 -14.77
N ASP A 165 3.42 17.64 -14.24
CA ASP A 165 4.07 16.57 -15.01
C ASP A 165 3.08 15.48 -15.41
N CYS A 166 2.18 15.07 -14.52
CA CYS A 166 1.13 14.11 -14.87
C CYS A 166 0.23 14.63 -15.99
N LEU A 167 -0.19 15.90 -15.93
CA LEU A 167 -1.03 16.50 -16.96
C LEU A 167 -0.31 16.65 -18.31
N ARG A 168 0.98 16.98 -18.30
CA ARG A 168 1.79 17.09 -19.52
C ARG A 168 2.04 15.72 -20.14
N LEU A 169 2.55 14.78 -19.35
CA LEU A 169 2.94 13.45 -19.84
C LEU A 169 1.71 12.62 -20.24
N GLY A 170 0.58 12.76 -19.55
CA GLY A 170 -0.67 12.13 -19.96
C GLY A 170 -1.28 12.67 -21.26
N ARG A 171 -0.84 13.84 -21.75
CA ARG A 171 -1.20 14.32 -23.10
C ARG A 171 -0.28 13.76 -24.18
N GLU A 172 0.96 13.45 -23.82
CA GLU A 172 2.03 13.03 -24.73
C GLU A 172 2.08 11.50 -24.89
N ASP A 173 1.68 10.74 -23.88
CA ASP A 173 1.77 9.28 -23.85
C ASP A 173 0.47 8.64 -23.34
N ILE A 174 -0.18 7.85 -24.21
CA ILE A 174 -1.42 7.15 -23.90
C ILE A 174 -1.23 6.10 -22.80
N THR A 175 -0.04 5.51 -22.66
CA THR A 175 0.28 4.51 -21.63
C THR A 175 0.31 5.14 -20.25
N ILE A 176 0.88 6.35 -20.14
CA ILE A 176 0.85 7.12 -18.90
C ILE A 176 -0.58 7.53 -18.58
N ARG A 177 -1.35 7.93 -19.60
CA ARG A 177 -2.75 8.30 -19.43
C ARG A 177 -3.61 7.15 -18.91
N THR A 178 -3.46 5.94 -19.46
CA THR A 178 -4.24 4.77 -19.03
C THR A 178 -3.81 4.24 -17.68
N ALA A 179 -2.56 4.43 -17.27
CA ALA A 179 -2.12 4.11 -15.92
C ALA A 179 -2.75 5.01 -14.83
N LEU A 180 -3.19 6.23 -15.19
CA LEU A 180 -3.84 7.20 -14.30
C LEU A 180 -5.38 7.07 -14.25
N LEU A 181 -5.98 6.15 -15.01
CA LEU A 181 -7.43 5.92 -15.10
C LEU A 181 -7.94 4.91 -14.06
#